data_AF-A0A5C6TNI9-F1
#
_entry.id   AF-A0A5C6TNI9-F1
#
_cell.length_a   1.000
_cell.length_b   1.000
_cell.length_c   1.000
_cell.angle_alpha   90.00
_cell.angle_beta   90.00
_cell.angle_gamma   90.00
#
_symmetry.space_group_name_H-M   'P 1'
#
loop_
_entity.id
_entity.type
_entity.pdbx_description
1 polymer ?
#
loop_
_entity_poly.entity_id
_entity_poly.type
_entity_poly.pdbx_seq_one_letter_code
_entity_poly.pdbx_strand_id
1 'polypeptide(L)'
;MGRSLQWPDLDRICSLYADDAVLWGTFSPSLITSPQGLRDYFVRAFEPGMQASAELQAFRLQPLGPVAIASGAYLLRAVMAGQCRALPARFTIVLALRHGSWKILTHHSSLSPSDPAAPG
;
A
#
# COMPACT_ATOMS: atom_id res chain seq x y z
N MET A 1 -13.56 25.95 -8.91
CA MET A 1 -14.02 24.61 -9.34
C MET A 1 -13.49 23.58 -8.35
N GLY A 2 -14.35 22.97 -7.55
CA GLY A 2 -13.94 21.94 -6.60
C GLY A 2 -13.57 20.67 -7.35
N ARG A 3 -12.34 20.18 -7.17
CA ARG A 3 -11.97 18.84 -7.65
C ARG A 3 -12.85 17.85 -6.88
N SER A 4 -13.69 17.11 -7.60
CA SER A 4 -14.29 15.92 -7.03
C SER A 4 -13.14 15.02 -6.56
N LEU A 5 -13.19 14.60 -5.29
CA LEU A 5 -12.33 13.53 -4.80
C LEU A 5 -12.74 12.29 -5.61
N GLN A 6 -12.05 12.02 -6.72
CA GLN A 6 -12.30 10.79 -7.48
C GLN A 6 -11.91 9.66 -6.55
N TRP A 7 -12.89 8.83 -6.18
CA TRP A 7 -12.56 7.62 -5.46
C TRP A 7 -11.55 6.82 -6.28
N PRO A 8 -10.46 6.34 -5.66
CA PRO A 8 -9.59 5.42 -6.36
C PRO A 8 -10.44 4.21 -6.75
N ASP A 9 -10.21 3.75 -7.98
CA ASP A 9 -10.87 2.57 -8.52
C ASP A 9 -10.44 1.35 -7.71
N LEU A 10 -11.24 1.02 -6.68
CA LEU A 10 -10.98 -0.07 -5.75
C LEU A 10 -10.92 -1.40 -6.47
N ASP A 11 -11.74 -1.58 -7.51
CA ASP A 11 -11.77 -2.80 -8.29
C ASP A 11 -10.46 -2.95 -9.06
N ARG A 12 -9.98 -1.86 -9.67
CA ARG A 12 -8.65 -1.83 -10.30
C ARG A 12 -7.54 -2.10 -9.30
N ILE A 13 -7.55 -1.50 -8.11
CA ILE A 13 -6.53 -1.76 -7.07
C ILE A 13 -6.55 -3.23 -6.65
N CYS A 14 -7.72 -3.75 -6.28
CA CYS A 14 -7.86 -5.14 -5.85
C CYS A 14 -7.47 -6.12 -6.97
N SER A 15 -7.73 -5.78 -8.24
CA SER A 15 -7.34 -6.60 -9.39
C SER A 15 -5.82 -6.74 -9.56
N LEU A 16 -5.00 -5.91 -8.92
CA LEU A 16 -3.54 -6.06 -8.93
C LEU A 16 -3.06 -7.21 -8.05
N TYR A 17 -3.87 -7.66 -7.08
CA TYR A 17 -3.53 -8.72 -6.15
C TYR A 17 -3.88 -10.09 -6.74
N ALA A 18 -3.10 -11.11 -6.38
CA ALA A 18 -3.47 -12.50 -6.61
C ALA A 18 -4.59 -12.93 -5.64
N ASP A 19 -5.32 -13.98 -5.98
CA ASP A 19 -6.43 -14.49 -5.15
C ASP A 19 -5.95 -15.00 -3.78
N ASP A 20 -4.70 -15.47 -3.72
CA ASP A 20 -3.98 -15.95 -2.54
C ASP A 20 -3.04 -14.90 -1.92
N ALA A 21 -3.18 -13.63 -2.30
CA ALA A 21 -2.28 -12.58 -1.82
C ALA A 21 -2.43 -12.29 -0.32
N VAL A 22 -1.31 -11.90 0.29
CA VAL A 22 -1.26 -11.46 1.70
C VAL A 22 -0.80 -10.02 1.83
N LEU A 23 -1.36 -9.30 2.82
CA LEU A 23 -1.04 -7.91 3.10
C LEU A 23 -0.77 -7.67 4.59
N TRP A 24 0.43 -7.19 4.88
CA TRP A 24 0.76 -6.44 6.10
C TRP A 24 0.65 -4.95 5.76
N GLY A 25 -0.50 -4.35 6.01
CA GLY A 25 -0.76 -2.95 5.65
C GLY A 25 -0.41 -1.97 6.77
N THR A 26 0.08 -0.79 6.43
CA THR A 26 0.48 0.26 7.40
C THR A 26 -0.62 0.63 8.38
N PHE A 27 -1.89 0.57 7.95
CA PHE A 27 -3.06 0.89 8.76
C PHE A 27 -3.80 -0.35 9.27
N SER A 28 -3.16 -1.53 9.26
CA SER A 28 -3.74 -2.78 9.75
C SER A 28 -2.87 -3.37 10.87
N PRO A 29 -3.45 -3.69 12.05
CA PRO A 29 -2.72 -4.41 13.10
C PRO A 29 -2.59 -5.92 12.80
N SER A 30 -3.33 -6.43 11.82
CA SER A 30 -3.44 -7.85 11.51
C SER A 30 -3.06 -8.15 10.07
N LEU A 31 -2.56 -9.38 9.84
CA LEU A 31 -2.32 -9.92 8.52
C LEU A 31 -3.66 -10.11 7.78
N ILE A 32 -3.72 -9.60 6.56
CA ILE A 32 -4.86 -9.79 5.66
C ILE A 32 -4.51 -10.91 4.68
N THR A 33 -5.37 -11.91 4.57
CA THR A 33 -5.13 -13.12 3.75
C THR A 33 -6.31 -13.50 2.84
N SER A 34 -7.26 -12.58 2.64
CA SER A 34 -8.44 -12.82 1.81
C SER A 34 -8.73 -11.65 0.87
N PRO A 35 -9.32 -11.90 -0.32
CA PRO A 35 -9.73 -10.84 -1.24
C PRO A 35 -10.68 -9.81 -0.60
N GLN A 36 -11.63 -10.27 0.21
CA GLN A 36 -12.53 -9.37 0.94
C GLN A 36 -11.77 -8.50 1.94
N GLY A 37 -10.83 -9.07 2.70
CA GLY A 37 -10.02 -8.31 3.65
C GLY A 37 -9.13 -7.28 2.98
N LEU A 38 -8.60 -7.59 1.78
CA LEU A 38 -7.86 -6.63 0.94
C LEU A 38 -8.75 -5.46 0.52
N ARG A 39 -9.97 -5.75 0.06
CA ARG A 39 -10.94 -4.71 -0.31
C ARG A 39 -11.29 -3.84 0.90
N ASP A 40 -11.61 -4.44 2.04
CA ASP A 40 -11.97 -3.72 3.27
C ASP A 40 -10.83 -2.82 3.75
N TYR A 41 -9.58 -3.28 3.60
CA TYR A 41 -8.41 -2.46 3.90
C TYR A 41 -8.35 -1.20 3.04
N PHE A 42 -8.54 -1.31 1.72
CA PHE A 42 -8.52 -0.15 0.83
C PHE A 42 -9.73 0.76 1.00
N VAL A 43 -10.93 0.20 1.28
CA VAL A 43 -12.10 1.01 1.65
C VAL A 43 -11.78 1.89 2.84
N ARG A 44 -11.25 1.32 3.93
CA ARG A 44 -10.84 2.08 5.13
C ARG A 44 -9.72 3.07 4.84
N ALA A 45 -8.73 2.68 4.02
CA ALA A 45 -7.61 3.56 3.69
C ALA A 45 -8.09 4.82 2.94
N PHE A 46 -9.10 4.68 2.08
CA PHE A 46 -9.55 5.80 1.27
C PHE A 46 -10.70 6.57 1.89
N GLU A 47 -11.53 6.00 2.77
CA GLU A 47 -12.71 6.63 3.36
C GLU A 47 -12.50 8.10 3.79
N PRO A 48 -13.54 8.95 3.83
CA PRO A 48 -13.38 10.38 4.04
C PRO A 48 -12.63 10.76 5.33
N GLY A 49 -12.63 9.88 6.34
CA GLY A 49 -11.87 10.06 7.59
C GLY A 49 -10.37 9.84 7.48
N MET A 50 -9.90 9.09 6.47
CA MET A 50 -8.49 8.73 6.25
C MET A 50 -7.91 9.33 4.96
N GLN A 51 -8.62 9.26 3.83
CA GLN A 51 -8.19 9.82 2.53
C GLN A 51 -6.72 9.55 2.18
N ALA A 52 -6.27 8.30 2.36
CA ALA A 52 -4.87 7.96 2.17
C ALA A 52 -4.42 8.15 0.72
N SER A 53 -3.18 8.59 0.52
CA SER A 53 -2.48 8.61 -0.75
C SER A 53 -1.02 8.23 -0.55
N ALA A 54 -0.37 7.74 -1.61
CA ALA A 54 1.02 7.31 -1.57
C ALA A 54 1.80 7.99 -2.69
N GLU A 55 2.92 8.62 -2.32
CA GLU A 55 3.88 9.23 -3.24
C GLU A 55 5.16 8.39 -3.24
N LEU A 56 5.42 7.66 -4.33
CA LEU A 56 6.62 6.82 -4.46
C LEU A 56 7.87 7.69 -4.41
N GLN A 57 8.82 7.34 -3.52
CA GLN A 57 10.07 8.08 -3.36
C GLN A 57 11.20 7.38 -4.11
N ALA A 58 11.54 6.16 -3.68
CA ALA A 58 12.59 5.35 -4.28
C ALA A 58 12.21 3.88 -4.19
N PHE A 59 12.63 3.09 -5.18
CA PHE A 59 12.48 1.64 -5.14
C PHE A 59 13.56 0.95 -5.96
N ARG A 60 13.79 -0.32 -5.66
CA ARG A 60 14.61 -1.23 -6.45
C ARG A 60 13.76 -2.44 -6.82
N LEU A 61 13.76 -2.78 -8.10
CA LEU A 61 13.17 -4.01 -8.61
C LEU A 61 14.25 -5.09 -8.76
N GLN A 62 13.95 -6.29 -8.30
CA GLN A 62 14.83 -7.46 -8.38
C GLN A 62 14.08 -8.60 -9.07
N PRO A 63 14.27 -8.77 -10.39
CA PRO A 63 13.68 -9.88 -11.14
C PRO A 63 14.28 -11.22 -10.70
N LEU A 64 13.44 -12.23 -10.52
CA LEU A 64 13.76 -13.60 -10.11
C LEU A 64 12.94 -14.59 -10.96
N GLY A 65 13.09 -14.52 -12.29
CA GLY A 65 12.32 -15.33 -13.23
C GLY A 65 10.84 -14.92 -13.29
N PRO A 66 9.88 -15.83 -13.03
CA PRO A 66 8.45 -15.50 -13.02
C PRO A 66 8.01 -14.77 -11.74
N VAL A 67 8.96 -14.38 -10.88
CA VAL A 67 8.78 -13.61 -9.66
C VAL A 67 9.63 -12.36 -9.74
N ALA A 68 9.21 -11.26 -9.12
CA ALA A 68 10.03 -10.09 -8.91
C ALA A 68 9.77 -9.49 -7.53
N ILE A 69 10.79 -8.90 -6.93
CA ILE A 69 10.68 -8.22 -5.63
C ILE A 69 10.90 -6.73 -5.85
N ALA A 70 9.93 -5.91 -5.46
CA ALA A 70 10.08 -4.48 -5.37
C ALA A 70 10.21 -4.07 -3.90
N SER A 71 11.36 -3.48 -3.54
CA SER A 71 11.60 -2.93 -2.22
C SER A 71 11.81 -1.43 -2.35
N GLY A 72 11.21 -0.64 -1.46
CA GLY A 72 11.29 0.81 -1.59
C GLY A 72 10.65 1.56 -0.45
N ALA A 73 10.46 2.85 -0.69
CA ALA A 73 9.82 3.79 0.22
C ALA A 73 8.82 4.67 -0.54
N TYR A 74 7.78 5.07 0.18
CA TYR A 74 6.85 6.10 -0.25
C TYR A 74 6.57 7.06 0.91
N LEU A 75 6.07 8.24 0.58
CA LEU A 75 5.46 9.12 1.55
C LEU A 75 3.95 8.89 1.52
N LEU A 76 3.39 8.34 2.60
CA LEU A 76 1.95 8.30 2.75
C LEU A 76 1.45 9.65 3.23
N ARG A 77 0.31 10.10 2.69
CA ARG A 77 -0.45 11.21 3.26
C ARG A 77 -1.82 10.69 3.63
N ALA A 78 -2.23 10.97 4.86
CA ALA A 78 -3.54 10.59 5.37
C ALA A 78 -4.10 11.69 6.27
N VAL A 79 -5.41 11.88 6.23
CA VAL A 79 -6.16 12.66 7.22
C VAL A 79 -6.34 11.78 8.45
N MET A 80 -5.94 12.27 9.62
CA MET A 80 -6.16 11.59 10.88
C MET A 80 -6.63 12.62 11.90
N ALA A 81 -7.80 12.39 12.52
CA ALA A 81 -8.44 13.36 13.42
C ALA A 81 -8.55 14.77 12.81
N GLY A 82 -8.90 14.85 11.52
CA GLY A 82 -9.06 16.13 10.80
C GLY A 82 -7.76 16.81 10.37
N GLN A 83 -6.59 16.21 10.66
CA GLN A 83 -5.29 16.76 10.28
C GLN A 83 -4.62 15.92 9.20
N CYS A 84 -4.12 16.56 8.15
CA CYS A 84 -3.28 15.89 7.15
C CYS A 84 -1.90 15.59 7.75
N ARG A 85 -1.49 14.32 7.72
CA ARG A 85 -0.20 13.84 8.20
C ARG A 85 0.61 13.26 7.06
N ALA A 86 1.90 13.58 7.05
CA ALA A 86 2.89 12.95 6.19
C ALA A 86 3.55 11.82 6.98
N LEU A 87 3.50 10.61 6.44
CA LEU A 87 3.89 9.37 7.11
C LEU A 87 4.91 8.66 6.22
N PRO A 88 6.22 8.87 6.43
CA PRO A 88 7.26 8.14 5.71
C PRO A 88 7.07 6.65 5.95
N ALA A 89 7.07 5.85 4.89
CA ALA A 89 6.82 4.43 4.97
C ALA A 89 7.69 3.67 3.97
N ARG A 90 7.96 2.41 4.30
CA ARG A 90 8.78 1.48 3.53
C ARG A 90 7.93 0.29 3.14
N PHE A 91 8.21 -0.29 1.98
CA PHE A 91 7.46 -1.44 1.48
C PHE A 91 8.37 -2.53 0.91
N THR A 92 7.83 -3.75 0.90
CA THR A 92 8.27 -4.85 0.05
C THR A 92 7.05 -5.45 -0.62
N ILE A 93 7.08 -5.52 -1.95
CA ILE A 93 6.05 -6.12 -2.79
C ILE A 93 6.68 -7.28 -3.55
N VAL A 94 6.12 -8.48 -3.38
CA VAL A 94 6.46 -9.65 -4.19
C VAL A 94 5.42 -9.74 -5.30
N LEU A 95 5.91 -9.70 -6.54
CA LEU A 95 5.14 -9.83 -7.76
C LEU A 95 5.35 -11.23 -8.34
N ALA A 96 4.31 -11.86 -8.86
CA ALA A 96 4.38 -13.12 -9.58
C ALA A 96 3.63 -13.02 -10.91
N LEU A 97 4.18 -13.59 -11.98
CA LEU A 97 3.49 -13.71 -13.26
C LEU A 97 2.44 -14.85 -13.15
N ARG A 98 1.16 -14.50 -13.28
CA ARG A 98 0.00 -15.41 -13.20
C ARG A 98 -0.87 -15.21 -14.42
N HIS A 99 -1.11 -16.28 -15.19
CA HIS A 99 -1.95 -16.25 -16.39
C HIS A 99 -1.60 -15.09 -17.35
N GLY A 100 -0.30 -14.82 -17.54
CA GLY A 100 0.19 -13.75 -18.43
C GLY A 100 0.15 -12.33 -17.85
N SER A 101 -0.23 -12.14 -16.58
CA SER A 101 -0.26 -10.84 -15.92
C SER A 101 0.53 -10.86 -14.60
N TRP A 102 1.24 -9.78 -14.30
CA TRP A 102 1.90 -9.63 -13.00
C TRP A 102 0.88 -9.33 -11.92
N LYS A 103 0.93 -10.08 -10.82
CA LYS A 103 0.06 -9.95 -9.65
C LYS A 103 0.90 -9.77 -8.39
N ILE A 104 0.39 -9.00 -7.44
CA ILE A 104 0.95 -8.87 -6.10
C ILE A 104 0.59 -10.13 -5.31
N LEU A 105 1.61 -10.90 -4.91
CA LEU A 105 1.47 -12.08 -4.06
C LEU A 105 1.66 -11.73 -2.58
N THR A 106 2.56 -10.80 -2.29
CA THR A 106 2.81 -10.31 -0.92
C THR A 106 3.03 -8.82 -0.97
N HIS A 107 2.33 -8.09 -0.11
CA HIS A 107 2.58 -6.68 0.13
C HIS A 107 2.82 -6.49 1.62
N HIS A 108 4.02 -6.05 1.98
CA HIS A 108 4.31 -5.58 3.31
C HIS A 108 4.60 -4.09 3.24
N SER A 109 3.88 -3.29 4.02
CA SER A 109 4.17 -1.89 4.22
C SER A 109 4.11 -1.51 5.69
N SER A 110 5.06 -0.69 6.12
CA SER A 110 5.16 -0.20 7.49
C SER A 110 5.63 1.25 7.47
N LEU A 111 5.29 1.98 8.54
CA LEU A 111 5.94 3.27 8.80
C LEU A 111 7.45 3.05 8.85
N SER A 112 8.20 4.00 8.29
CA SER A 112 9.63 4.02 8.50
C SER A 112 9.88 4.24 9.99
N PRO A 113 10.82 3.51 10.60
CA PRO A 113 11.26 3.80 11.95
C PRO A 113 11.65 5.27 12.05
N SER A 114 11.27 5.93 13.14
CA SER A 114 11.83 7.24 13.45
C SER A 114 13.35 7.10 13.57
N ASP A 115 14.09 8.08 13.06
CA ASP A 115 15.52 8.16 13.34
C ASP A 115 15.69 8.34 14.86
N PRO A 116 16.28 7.38 15.58
CA PRO A 116 16.46 7.51 17.02
C PRO A 116 17.34 8.72 17.41
N ALA A 117 18.04 9.35 16.45
CA ALA A 117 18.87 10.53 16.66
C ALA A 117 18.19 11.86 16.29
N ALA A 118 16.99 11.87 15.72
CA ALA A 118 16.29 13.12 15.39
C ALA A 118 15.59 13.70 16.64
N PRO A 119 15.79 14.98 17.00
CA PRO A 119 15.09 15.60 18.11
C PRO A 119 13.58 15.70 17.80
N GLY A 120 12.76 15.37 18.79
CA GLY A 120 11.29 15.42 18.73
C GLY A 120 10.70 16.81 18.86
#